data_AF-A0A7J4FUJ3-F1
#
_entry.id   AF-A0A7J4FUJ3-F1
#
_cell.length_a   1.000
_cell.length_b   1.000
_cell.length_c   1.000
_cell.angle_alpha   90.00
_cell.angle_beta   90.00
_cell.angle_gamma   90.00
#
_symmetry.space_group_name_H-M   'P 1'
#
loop_
_entity.id
_entity.type
_entity.pdbx_description
1 polymer ?
#
loop_
_entity_poly.entity_id
_entity_poly.type
_entity_poly.pdbx_seq_one_letter_code
_entity_poly.pdbx_strand_id
1 'polypeptide(L)'
;MELKNVSTVLDELEKIKDEPSKSIVELAGIGTFLHNFYTGIENILKQILHDEGIPIPFSDSWHRDLLILASEKKIITETTRARLAKYLAFRHFLSKPIVFYWTNAN
;
A
#
# COMPACT_ATOMS: atom_id res chain seq x y z
N MET A 1 16.21 4.03 0.46
CA MET A 1 15.41 4.52 -0.69
C MET A 1 13.92 4.38 -0.41
N GLU A 2 13.42 3.17 -0.13
CA GLU A 2 11.99 2.91 0.13
C GLU A 2 11.40 3.69 1.30
N LEU A 3 12.08 3.76 2.45
CA LEU A 3 11.62 4.55 3.61
C LEU A 3 11.43 6.04 3.28
N LYS A 4 12.31 6.60 2.45
CA LYS A 4 12.20 7.99 1.97
C LYS A 4 10.98 8.15 1.08
N ASN A 5 10.74 7.20 0.16
CA ASN A 5 9.57 7.21 -0.71
C ASN A 5 8.26 7.12 0.08
N VAL A 6 8.21 6.26 1.09
CA VAL A 6 7.06 6.12 2.02
C VAL A 6 6.80 7.44 2.74
N SER A 7 7.84 8.07 3.30
CA SER A 7 7.72 9.35 4.01
C SER A 7 7.19 10.46 3.11
N THR A 8 7.77 10.64 1.92
CA THR A 8 7.35 11.68 0.97
C THR A 8 5.87 11.52 0.58
N VAL A 9 5.42 10.29 0.38
CA VAL A 9 4.02 10.03 0.05
C VAL A 9 3.08 10.37 1.20
N LEU A 10 3.46 10.06 2.44
CA LEU A 10 2.68 10.44 3.62
C LEU A 10 2.56 11.96 3.75
N ASP A 11 3.67 12.69 3.54
CA ASP A 11 3.71 14.15 3.61
C ASP A 11 2.75 14.79 2.57
N GLU A 12 2.68 14.26 1.36
CA GLU A 12 1.75 14.76 0.32
C GLU A 12 0.28 14.43 0.65
N LEU A 13 0.00 13.24 1.19
CA LEU A 13 -1.36 12.86 1.60
C LEU A 13 -1.87 13.73 2.76
N GLU A 14 -1.00 14.14 3.68
CA GLU A 14 -1.37 15.00 4.79
C GLU A 14 -1.83 16.39 4.34
N LYS A 15 -1.22 16.95 3.29
CA LYS A 15 -1.56 18.29 2.76
C LYS A 15 -2.97 18.37 2.19
N ILE A 16 -3.51 17.26 1.70
CA ILE A 16 -4.76 17.22 0.93
C ILE A 16 -5.92 16.52 1.67
N LYS A 17 -5.68 15.98 2.88
CA LYS A 17 -6.69 15.19 3.60
C LYS A 17 -7.95 16.00 3.96
N ASP A 18 -7.79 17.26 4.32
CA ASP A 18 -8.86 18.12 4.86
C ASP A 18 -9.65 18.91 3.79
N GLU A 19 -9.33 18.70 2.50
CA GLU A 19 -10.00 19.41 1.41
C GLU A 19 -11.43 18.88 1.17
N PRO A 20 -12.47 19.75 1.22
CA PRO A 20 -13.88 19.36 1.32
C PRO A 20 -14.49 18.81 0.01
N SER A 21 -13.89 19.07 -1.15
CA SER A 21 -14.29 18.47 -2.42
C SER A 21 -13.07 18.16 -3.27
N LYS A 22 -12.83 16.87 -3.54
CA LYS A 22 -11.72 16.40 -4.38
C LYS A 22 -12.25 16.06 -5.77
N SER A 23 -11.64 16.62 -6.80
CA SER A 23 -11.87 16.26 -8.20
C SER A 23 -11.46 14.82 -8.49
N ILE A 24 -11.92 14.27 -9.63
CA ILE A 24 -11.53 12.93 -10.09
C ILE A 24 -10.01 12.82 -10.26
N VAL A 25 -9.35 13.89 -10.71
CA VAL A 25 -7.90 13.93 -10.89
C VAL A 25 -7.19 13.86 -9.53
N GLU A 26 -7.66 14.59 -8.53
CA GLU A 26 -7.11 14.56 -7.17
C GLU A 26 -7.32 13.19 -6.51
N LEU A 27 -8.50 12.58 -6.69
CA LEU A 27 -8.77 11.23 -6.20
C LEU A 27 -7.86 10.18 -6.86
N ALA A 28 -7.60 10.31 -8.16
CA ALA A 28 -6.65 9.45 -8.87
C ALA A 28 -5.20 9.64 -8.37
N GLY A 29 -4.81 10.89 -8.10
CA GLY A 29 -3.52 11.23 -7.48
C GLY A 29 -3.38 10.60 -6.09
N ILE A 30 -4.37 10.79 -5.22
CA ILE A 30 -4.42 10.17 -3.88
C ILE A 30 -4.33 8.65 -3.96
N GLY A 31 -5.08 8.03 -4.89
CA GLY A 31 -5.04 6.59 -5.10
C GLY A 31 -3.64 6.10 -5.49
N THR A 32 -2.97 6.84 -6.38
CA THR A 32 -1.59 6.57 -6.79
C THR A 32 -0.62 6.70 -5.61
N PHE A 33 -0.78 7.74 -4.79
CA PHE A 33 0.01 7.91 -3.58
C PHE A 33 -0.16 6.73 -2.61
N LEU A 34 -1.40 6.36 -2.27
CA LEU A 34 -1.67 5.21 -1.40
C LEU A 34 -1.08 3.89 -1.93
N HIS A 35 -1.13 3.68 -3.25
CA HIS A 35 -0.51 2.53 -3.90
C HIS A 35 1.02 2.52 -3.73
N ASN A 36 1.67 3.66 -3.97
CA ASN A 36 3.11 3.82 -3.83
C ASN A 36 3.57 3.65 -2.37
N PHE A 37 2.81 4.21 -1.42
CA PHE A 37 3.04 4.01 0.02
C PHE A 37 3.07 2.52 0.38
N TYR A 38 2.03 1.78 -0.01
CA TYR A 38 1.95 0.36 0.34
C TYR A 38 3.03 -0.48 -0.35
N THR A 39 3.35 -0.19 -1.61
CA THR A 39 4.44 -0.84 -2.35
C THR A 39 5.79 -0.62 -1.66
N GLY A 40 6.04 0.61 -1.17
CA GLY A 40 7.25 0.90 -0.39
C GLY A 40 7.34 0.08 0.90
N ILE A 41 6.23 -0.08 1.62
CA ILE A 41 6.17 -0.94 2.81
C ILE A 41 6.52 -2.39 2.48
N GLU A 42 5.96 -2.96 1.41
CA GLU A 42 6.31 -4.32 1.00
C GLU A 42 7.80 -4.47 0.65
N ASN A 43 8.38 -3.47 -0.02
CA ASN A 43 9.80 -3.50 -0.35
C ASN A 43 10.67 -3.49 0.90
N ILE A 44 10.30 -2.71 1.93
CA ILE A 44 10.98 -2.73 3.23
C ILE A 44 10.87 -4.10 3.89
N LEU A 45 9.66 -4.68 3.94
CA LEU A 45 9.46 -6.01 4.53
C LEU A 45 10.25 -7.10 3.81
N LYS A 46 10.30 -7.05 2.47
CA LYS A 46 11.10 -7.98 1.66
C LYS A 46 12.60 -7.85 1.94
N GLN A 47 13.10 -6.62 2.13
CA GLN A 47 14.51 -6.40 2.48
C GLN A 47 14.82 -6.99 3.86
N ILE A 48 13.98 -6.74 4.87
CA ILE A 48 14.18 -7.30 6.21
C ILE A 48 14.17 -8.83 6.17
N LEU A 49 13.20 -9.45 5.49
CA LEU A 49 13.14 -10.92 5.36
C LEU A 49 14.35 -11.50 4.64
N HIS A 50 14.81 -10.83 3.57
CA HIS A 50 16.01 -11.23 2.86
C HIS A 50 17.25 -11.18 3.77
N ASP A 51 17.40 -10.11 4.55
CA ASP A 51 18.52 -9.93 5.48
C ASP A 51 18.50 -10.95 6.63
N GLU A 52 17.31 -11.42 7.02
CA GLU A 52 17.13 -12.52 7.97
C GLU A 52 17.25 -13.93 7.35
N GLY A 53 17.50 -14.04 6.04
CA GLY A 53 17.58 -15.31 5.32
C GLY A 53 16.23 -16.05 5.20
N ILE A 54 15.12 -15.33 5.34
CA ILE A 54 13.77 -15.88 5.27
C ILE A 54 13.25 -15.75 3.83
N PRO A 55 12.81 -16.85 3.19
CA PRO A 55 12.32 -16.79 1.83
C PRO A 55 11.02 -15.99 1.73
N ILE A 56 10.92 -15.18 0.67
CA ILE A 56 9.71 -14.43 0.35
C ILE A 56 8.65 -15.41 -0.20
N PRO A 57 7.36 -15.29 0.21
CA PRO A 57 6.30 -16.15 -0.30
C PRO A 57 6.16 -16.08 -1.83
N PHE A 58 5.88 -17.23 -2.46
CA PHE A 58 5.62 -17.35 -3.89
C PHE A 58 4.23 -17.94 -4.10
N SER A 59 3.21 -17.07 -4.20
CA SER A 59 1.81 -17.43 -4.42
C SER A 59 1.08 -16.30 -5.15
N ASP A 60 -0.10 -16.59 -5.72
CA ASP A 60 -0.96 -15.54 -6.32
C ASP A 60 -1.40 -14.49 -5.28
N SER A 61 -1.35 -14.85 -4.00
CA SER A 61 -1.67 -14.01 -2.84
C SER A 61 -0.42 -13.58 -2.06
N TRP A 62 0.76 -13.55 -2.70
CA TRP A 62 2.04 -13.32 -2.02
C TRP A 62 2.07 -12.02 -1.21
N HIS A 63 1.34 -10.98 -1.64
CA HIS A 63 1.22 -9.71 -0.91
C HIS A 63 0.63 -9.90 0.49
N ARG A 64 -0.44 -10.69 0.58
CA ARG A 64 -1.08 -11.05 1.85
C ARG A 64 -0.14 -11.92 2.68
N ASP A 65 0.47 -12.90 2.04
CA ASP A 65 1.32 -13.88 2.71
C ASP A 65 2.60 -13.23 3.26
N LEU A 66 3.16 -12.23 2.55
CA LEU A 66 4.25 -11.39 3.01
C LEU A 66 3.90 -10.67 4.32
N LEU A 67 2.70 -10.10 4.39
CA LEU A 67 2.24 -9.34 5.56
C LEU A 67 1.98 -10.26 6.77
N ILE A 68 1.48 -11.48 6.52
CA ILE A 68 1.31 -12.50 7.55
C ILE A 68 2.67 -12.94 8.08
N LEU A 69 3.58 -13.31 7.18
CA LEU A 69 4.93 -13.75 7.52
C LEU A 69 5.69 -12.69 8.33
N ALA A 70 5.61 -11.42 7.93
CA ALA A 70 6.24 -10.32 8.67
C ALA A 70 5.71 -10.19 10.12
N SER A 71 4.42 -10.46 10.35
CA SER A 71 3.83 -10.47 11.70
C SER A 71 4.27 -11.71 12.49
N GLU A 72 4.25 -12.89 11.86
CA GLU A 72 4.69 -14.16 12.48
C GLU A 72 6.15 -14.13 12.90
N LYS A 73 7.00 -13.46 12.12
CA LYS A 73 8.42 -13.22 12.41
C LYS A 73 8.67 -12.05 13.36
N LYS A 74 7.60 -11.39 13.83
CA LYS A 74 7.65 -10.23 14.75
C LYS A 74 8.41 -9.02 14.17
N ILE A 75 8.58 -8.95 12.85
CA ILE A 75 9.12 -7.77 12.13
C ILE A 75 8.14 -6.60 12.27
N ILE A 76 6.84 -6.91 12.26
CA ILE A 76 5.76 -5.96 12.58
C ILE A 76 4.86 -6.54 13.66
N THR A 77 4.14 -5.67 14.37
CA THR A 77 3.11 -6.10 15.31
C THR A 77 1.83 -6.54 14.58
N GLU A 78 1.00 -7.32 15.26
CA GLU A 78 -0.32 -7.70 14.77
C GLU A 78 -1.23 -6.49 14.51
N THR A 79 -1.13 -5.46 15.36
CA THR A 79 -1.83 -4.18 15.16
C THR A 79 -1.38 -3.50 13.86
N THR A 80 -0.08 -3.48 13.59
CA THR A 80 0.49 -2.94 12.35
C THR A 80 0.01 -3.76 11.14
N ARG A 81 0.02 -5.09 11.25
CA ARG A 81 -0.52 -6.01 10.22
C ARG A 81 -1.97 -5.65 9.87
N ALA A 82 -2.83 -5.55 10.88
CA ALA A 82 -4.24 -5.23 10.70
C ALA A 82 -4.47 -3.86 10.04
N ARG A 83 -3.63 -2.86 10.34
CA ARG A 83 -3.68 -1.54 9.67
C ARG A 83 -3.25 -1.64 8.20
N LEU A 84 -2.14 -2.32 7.92
CA LEU A 84 -1.60 -2.49 6.56
C LEU A 84 -2.52 -3.34 5.66
N ALA A 85 -3.29 -4.28 6.23
CA ALA A 85 -4.27 -5.07 5.49
C ALA A 85 -5.35 -4.20 4.80
N LYS A 86 -5.68 -3.02 5.36
CA LYS A 86 -6.62 -2.08 4.72
C LYS A 86 -6.04 -1.47 3.44
N TYR A 87 -4.74 -1.18 3.43
CA TYR A 87 -4.03 -0.67 2.25
C TYR A 87 -3.84 -1.78 1.20
N LEU A 88 -3.63 -3.03 1.63
CA LEU A 88 -3.61 -4.18 0.74
C LEU A 88 -4.95 -4.36 0.00
N ALA A 89 -6.06 -4.27 0.73
CA ALA A 89 -7.40 -4.33 0.15
C ALA A 89 -7.61 -3.20 -0.88
N PHE A 90 -7.15 -1.98 -0.55
CA PHE A 90 -7.19 -0.85 -1.47
C PHE A 90 -6.35 -1.08 -2.74
N ARG A 91 -5.16 -1.69 -2.63
CA ARG A 91 -4.34 -2.05 -3.78
C ARG A 91 -5.05 -3.01 -4.73
N HIS A 92 -5.70 -4.03 -4.19
CA HIS A 92 -6.50 -4.97 -4.99
C HIS A 92 -7.76 -4.32 -5.59
N PHE A 93 -8.30 -3.29 -4.93
CA PHE A 93 -9.42 -2.51 -5.43
C PHE A 93 -9.00 -1.61 -6.61
N LEU A 94 -7.85 -0.93 -6.51
CA LEU A 94 -7.30 -0.08 -7.57
C LEU A 94 -6.73 -0.83 -8.78
N SER A 95 -6.37 -2.11 -8.65
CA SER A 95 -5.90 -2.92 -9.78
C SER A 95 -7.02 -3.32 -10.76
N LYS A 96 -8.29 -3.00 -10.45
CA LYS A 96 -9.38 -2.95 -11.43
C LYS A 96 -9.41 -1.55 -12.03
N PRO A 97 -9.52 -1.37 -13.36
CA PRO A 97 -9.40 -0.06 -13.98
C PRO A 97 -10.54 0.86 -13.53
N ILE A 98 -10.28 1.69 -12.53
CA ILE A 98 -11.18 2.71 -11.99
C ILE A 98 -11.47 3.82 -13.00
N VAL A 99 -10.66 3.93 -14.06
CA VAL A 99 -10.92 4.81 -15.19
C VAL A 99 -12.17 4.38 -15.99
N PHE A 100 -12.53 3.10 -16.03
CA PHE A 100 -13.59 2.63 -16.94
C PHE A 100 -15.03 2.79 -16.40
N TYR A 101 -15.19 2.84 -15.07
CA TYR A 101 -16.52 2.90 -14.43
C TYR A 101 -17.02 4.32 -14.16
N TRP A 102 -16.13 5.33 -14.13
CA TRP A 102 -16.51 6.72 -13.87
C TRP A 102 -16.69 7.59 -15.12
N THR A 103 -16.24 7.13 -16.30
CA THR A 103 -16.46 7.84 -17.58
C THR A 103 -17.78 7.48 -18.26
N ASN A 104 -18.48 6.42 -17.79
CA ASN A 104 -19.74 5.94 -18.38
C ASN A 104 -20.98 6.24 -17.50
N ALA A 105 -20.81 7.04 -16.44
CA ALA A 105 -21.89 7.54 -15.60
C ALA A 105 -22.10 9.04 -15.82
N ASN A 106 -22.26 9.43 -17.08
CA ASN A 106 -22.81 10.72 -17.52
C ASN A 106 -23.81 10.46 -18.64
#